data_AF-A0A1B7LCZ7-F1
#
_entry.id   AF-A0A1B7LCZ7-F1
#
_cell.length_a   1.000
_cell.length_b   1.000
_cell.length_c   1.000
_cell.angle_alpha   90.00
_cell.angle_beta   90.00
_cell.angle_gamma   90.00
#
_symmetry.space_group_name_H-M   'P 1'
#
loop_
_entity.id
_entity.type
_entity.pdbx_description
1 polymer ?
#
loop_
_entity_poly.entity_id
_entity_poly.type
_entity_poly.pdbx_seq_one_letter_code
_entity_poly.pdbx_strand_id
1 'polypeptide(L)'
;MQPGRINGNSTAMAEWNNLIMRHKSMDRGVILVGYLDAGEGVGIRYIKWPLLFIVFLFAGGLYIFIFHTYNPGKMQAITNDQSLSRQERFVSAAESLRGVLYDYARGHLVKYGLLVCTDVPRLCYPAAGINLERLMAADYRLHPEHYPGLPGNDPGSPYFSRRVQNIYAFFKDTNRLVGNCSTPKPGDTVFYGQAHVTMVVKVYPDHTYDEIEAAPGIVFTAIHRHKPWAPRDVGRFKRLAL
;
A
#
# COMPACT_ATOMS: atom_id res chain seq x y z
N MET A 1 56.39 38.61 -10.47
CA MET A 1 55.09 39.18 -10.89
C MET A 1 53.99 38.43 -10.16
N GLN A 2 53.24 39.11 -9.29
CA GLN A 2 52.07 38.55 -8.60
C GLN A 2 50.79 38.93 -9.37
N PRO A 3 49.76 38.07 -9.46
CA PRO A 3 48.48 38.44 -10.04
C PRO A 3 47.62 39.18 -9.00
N GLY A 4 47.09 40.33 -9.40
CA GLY A 4 46.23 41.18 -8.59
C GLY A 4 44.85 40.58 -8.33
N ARG A 5 44.38 40.69 -7.08
CA ARG A 5 42.99 40.44 -6.69
C ARG A 5 42.10 41.58 -7.15
N ILE A 6 41.08 41.28 -7.95
CA ILE A 6 40.01 42.20 -8.32
C ILE A 6 38.90 42.10 -7.25
N ASN A 7 38.65 43.20 -6.54
CA ASN A 7 37.53 43.34 -5.60
C ASN A 7 36.23 43.61 -6.39
N GLY A 8 35.38 42.59 -6.55
CA GLY A 8 34.13 42.66 -7.31
C GLY A 8 32.83 42.46 -6.52
N ASN A 9 32.82 42.69 -5.20
CA ASN A 9 31.71 42.27 -4.33
C ASN A 9 30.81 43.39 -3.74
N SER A 10 31.04 44.67 -4.04
CA SER A 10 30.23 45.75 -3.44
C SER A 10 29.02 46.17 -4.26
N THR A 11 29.01 45.98 -5.59
CA THR A 11 27.91 46.41 -6.47
C THR A 11 26.75 45.42 -6.53
N ALA A 12 27.04 44.11 -6.56
CA ALA A 12 26.00 43.07 -6.64
C ALA A 12 25.09 43.01 -5.40
N MET A 13 25.64 43.24 -4.21
CA MET A 13 24.86 43.32 -2.96
C MET A 13 24.01 44.59 -2.87
N ALA A 14 24.48 45.71 -3.42
CA ALA A 14 23.73 46.97 -3.44
C ALA A 14 22.53 46.92 -4.40
N GLU A 15 22.65 46.23 -5.53
CA GLU A 15 21.53 45.97 -6.44
C GLU A 15 20.51 44.99 -5.82
N TRP A 16 20.98 43.96 -5.10
CA TRP A 16 20.09 43.01 -4.41
C TRP A 16 19.23 43.68 -3.34
N ASN A 17 19.82 44.58 -2.54
CA ASN A 17 19.08 45.31 -1.51
C ASN A 17 18.09 46.33 -2.09
N ASN A 18 18.41 46.95 -3.23
CA ASN A 18 17.47 47.84 -3.93
C ASN A 18 16.29 47.09 -4.56
N LEU A 19 16.50 45.85 -5.01
CA LEU A 19 15.43 45.00 -5.54
C LEU A 19 14.43 44.58 -4.43
N ILE A 20 14.93 44.27 -3.22
CA ILE A 20 14.09 43.94 -2.07
C ILE A 20 13.30 45.17 -1.57
N MET A 21 13.92 46.35 -1.56
CA MET A 21 13.31 47.56 -1.00
C MET A 21 12.23 48.18 -1.90
N ARG A 22 12.30 48.01 -3.24
CA ARG A 22 11.26 48.49 -4.17
C ARG A 22 10.00 47.63 -4.25
N HIS A 23 9.92 46.52 -3.51
CA HIS A 23 8.78 45.60 -3.54
C HIS A 23 7.98 45.49 -2.24
N LYS A 24 8.18 46.43 -1.30
CA LYS A 24 7.31 46.60 -0.12
C LYS A 24 5.92 47.19 -0.41
N SER A 25 5.56 47.43 -1.68
CA SER A 25 4.24 47.98 -2.06
C SER A 25 3.39 47.08 -2.95
N MET A 26 3.70 45.78 -3.06
CA MET A 26 2.84 44.85 -3.82
C MET A 26 2.13 43.89 -2.89
N ASP A 27 0.82 43.83 -3.10
CA ASP A 27 -0.14 43.03 -2.39
C ASP A 27 0.29 41.56 -2.25
N ARG A 28 -0.01 41.07 -1.04
CA ARG A 28 -0.10 39.67 -0.60
C ARG A 28 -0.07 38.64 -1.74
N GLY A 29 1.03 37.90 -1.84
CA GLY A 29 1.00 36.63 -2.57
C GLY A 29 2.34 36.04 -2.97
N VAL A 30 3.22 36.67 -3.73
CA VAL A 30 4.15 35.88 -4.58
C VAL A 30 5.28 35.15 -3.81
N ILE A 31 5.42 33.82 -3.99
CA ILE A 31 6.63 33.06 -3.63
C ILE A 31 7.51 32.94 -4.88
N LEU A 32 8.75 33.42 -4.80
CA LEU A 32 9.76 33.24 -5.82
C LEU A 32 10.51 31.92 -5.59
N VAL A 33 10.42 30.99 -6.55
CA VAL A 33 11.28 29.81 -6.60
C VAL A 33 12.29 30.04 -7.71
N GLY A 34 13.53 30.37 -7.35
CA GLY A 34 14.63 30.50 -8.30
C GLY A 34 15.31 29.16 -8.55
N TYR A 35 15.49 28.80 -9.81
CA TYR A 35 16.43 27.75 -10.21
C TYR A 35 17.54 28.36 -11.06
N LEU A 36 18.78 27.96 -10.81
CA LEU A 36 19.93 28.34 -11.61
C LEU A 36 20.00 27.39 -12.81
N ASP A 37 19.60 27.89 -13.97
CA ASP A 37 19.85 27.18 -15.23
C ASP A 37 21.25 27.56 -15.73
N ALA A 38 22.07 26.55 -16.01
CA ALA A 38 23.47 26.72 -16.34
C ALA A 38 23.62 27.11 -17.82
N GLY A 39 23.30 28.36 -18.18
CA GLY A 39 23.71 28.90 -19.48
C GLY A 39 22.85 30.00 -20.08
N GLU A 40 21.61 30.18 -19.64
CA GLU A 40 20.72 31.23 -20.14
C GLU A 40 20.08 31.97 -18.96
N GLY A 41 19.94 33.29 -19.07
CA GLY A 41 19.63 34.20 -17.96
C GLY A 41 18.48 33.75 -17.05
N VAL A 42 18.54 34.17 -15.78
CA VAL A 42 17.58 33.82 -14.72
C VAL A 42 16.15 34.19 -15.14
N GLY A 43 15.41 33.22 -15.69
CA GLY A 43 14.02 33.37 -16.04
C GLY A 43 13.13 33.18 -14.81
N ILE A 44 12.63 34.28 -14.22
CA ILE A 44 11.60 34.21 -13.18
C ILE A 44 10.27 33.80 -13.83
N ARG A 45 9.86 32.55 -13.68
CA ARG A 45 8.51 32.11 -14.07
C ARG A 45 7.56 32.24 -12.89
N TYR A 46 6.55 33.09 -13.05
CA TYR A 46 5.47 33.25 -12.07
C TYR A 46 4.57 32.00 -12.09
N ILE A 47 4.63 31.19 -11.05
CA ILE A 47 3.61 30.18 -10.80
C ILE A 47 2.36 30.93 -10.34
N LYS A 48 1.28 30.86 -11.13
CA LYS A 48 0.02 31.51 -10.80
C LYS A 48 -0.56 30.89 -9.51
N TRP A 49 -0.82 31.72 -8.51
CA TRP A 49 -1.48 31.34 -7.24
C TRP A 49 -2.68 30.39 -7.38
N PRO A 50 -3.59 30.57 -8.37
CA PRO A 50 -4.68 29.63 -8.61
C PRO A 50 -4.24 28.19 -8.87
N LEU A 51 -3.10 27.98 -9.55
CA LEU A 51 -2.60 26.64 -9.86
C LEU A 51 -2.10 25.94 -8.58
N LEU A 52 -1.38 26.66 -7.72
CA LEU A 52 -0.95 26.13 -6.42
C LEU A 52 -2.16 25.77 -5.55
N PHE A 53 -3.17 26.65 -5.49
CA PHE A 53 -4.40 26.39 -4.74
C PHE A 53 -5.15 25.15 -5.24
N ILE A 54 -5.26 24.98 -6.56
CA ILE A 54 -5.83 23.78 -7.18
C ILE A 54 -5.03 22.55 -6.75
N VAL A 55 -3.69 22.57 -6.89
CA VAL A 55 -2.83 21.45 -6.46
C VAL A 55 -3.02 21.11 -4.99
N PHE A 56 -3.12 22.10 -4.10
CA PHE A 56 -3.37 21.88 -2.68
C PHE A 56 -4.77 21.32 -2.39
N LEU A 57 -5.82 21.76 -3.10
CA LEU A 57 -7.15 21.19 -2.97
C LEU A 57 -7.19 19.73 -3.45
N PHE A 58 -6.51 19.43 -4.56
CA PHE A 58 -6.40 18.06 -5.05
C PHE A 58 -5.56 17.18 -4.10
N ALA A 59 -4.43 17.67 -3.62
CA ALA A 59 -3.58 16.93 -2.69
C ALA A 59 -4.26 16.73 -1.33
N GLY A 60 -4.93 17.76 -0.80
CA GLY A 60 -5.70 17.70 0.44
C GLY A 60 -6.92 16.80 0.31
N GLY A 61 -7.66 16.90 -0.80
CA GLY A 61 -8.78 16.01 -1.11
C GLY A 61 -8.35 14.55 -1.26
N LEU A 62 -7.24 14.30 -1.96
CA LEU A 62 -6.64 12.97 -2.10
C LEU A 62 -6.15 12.43 -0.75
N TYR A 63 -5.53 13.26 0.08
CA TYR A 63 -5.10 12.89 1.43
C TYR A 63 -6.28 12.49 2.31
N ILE A 64 -7.32 13.34 2.38
CA ILE A 64 -8.54 13.06 3.14
C ILE A 64 -9.18 11.76 2.64
N PHE A 65 -9.25 11.58 1.33
CA PHE A 65 -9.80 10.38 0.70
C PHE A 65 -9.01 9.12 1.08
N ILE A 66 -7.68 9.11 0.90
CA ILE A 66 -6.83 7.97 1.26
C ILE A 66 -7.01 7.60 2.74
N PHE A 67 -6.94 8.59 3.64
CA PHE A 67 -7.07 8.34 5.08
C PHE A 67 -8.50 7.96 5.51
N HIS A 68 -9.53 8.31 4.73
CA HIS A 68 -10.89 7.84 4.98
C HIS A 68 -11.15 6.44 4.44
N THR A 69 -10.41 5.99 3.42
CA THR A 69 -10.65 4.66 2.82
C THR A 69 -10.20 3.51 3.70
N TYR A 70 -9.01 3.58 4.31
CA TYR A 70 -8.55 2.58 5.27
C TYR A 70 -8.77 3.06 6.70
N ASN A 71 -9.71 2.44 7.41
CA ASN A 71 -10.03 2.75 8.80
C ASN A 71 -9.60 1.61 9.74
N PRO A 72 -8.44 1.71 10.41
CA PRO A 72 -7.97 0.66 11.33
C PRO A 72 -8.90 0.47 12.54
N GLY A 73 -9.60 1.52 12.98
CA GLY A 73 -10.58 1.44 14.07
C GLY A 73 -11.77 0.56 13.69
N LYS A 74 -12.25 0.66 12.43
CA LYS A 74 -13.29 -0.24 11.90
C LYS A 74 -12.82 -1.69 11.88
N MET A 75 -11.59 -1.95 11.43
CA MET A 75 -11.03 -3.31 11.41
C MET A 75 -10.89 -3.91 12.82
N GLN A 76 -10.47 -3.09 13.79
CA GLN A 76 -10.37 -3.50 15.18
C GLN A 76 -11.75 -3.79 15.79
N ALA A 77 -12.75 -2.95 15.50
CA ALA A 77 -14.13 -3.18 15.94
C ALA A 77 -14.67 -4.52 15.41
N ILE A 78 -14.50 -4.80 14.12
CA ILE A 78 -14.88 -6.10 13.51
C ILE A 78 -14.17 -7.26 14.19
N THR A 79 -12.86 -7.14 14.42
CA THR A 79 -12.06 -8.21 15.05
C THR A 79 -12.52 -8.52 16.47
N ASN A 80 -12.94 -7.50 17.22
CA ASN A 80 -13.36 -7.62 18.61
C ASN A 80 -14.84 -8.00 18.77
N ASP A 81 -15.65 -7.90 17.72
CA ASP A 81 -17.07 -8.21 17.77
C ASP A 81 -17.33 -9.70 18.00
N GLN A 82 -17.68 -10.05 19.24
CA GLN A 82 -17.97 -11.42 19.65
C GLN A 82 -19.37 -11.90 19.21
N SER A 83 -20.23 -10.99 18.74
CA SER A 83 -21.56 -11.37 18.23
C SER A 83 -21.48 -12.05 16.86
N LEU A 84 -20.42 -11.79 16.11
CA LEU A 84 -20.15 -12.38 14.81
C LEU A 84 -19.39 -13.71 14.96
N SER A 85 -19.73 -14.69 14.11
CA SER A 85 -18.90 -15.86 13.90
C SER A 85 -17.53 -15.47 13.30
N ARG A 86 -16.55 -16.38 13.36
CA ARG A 86 -15.22 -16.14 12.76
C ARG A 86 -15.31 -15.87 11.26
N GLN A 87 -16.23 -16.55 10.57
CA GLN A 87 -16.44 -16.37 9.13
C GLN A 87 -17.07 -15.01 8.84
N GLU A 88 -18.06 -14.58 9.63
CA GLU A 88 -18.68 -13.27 9.46
C GLU A 88 -17.71 -12.13 9.76
N ARG A 89 -16.84 -12.26 10.78
CA ARG A 89 -15.76 -11.30 11.03
C ARG A 89 -14.78 -11.23 9.86
N PHE A 90 -14.39 -12.39 9.32
CA PHE A 90 -13.52 -12.46 8.14
C PHE A 90 -14.14 -11.74 6.94
N VAL A 91 -15.40 -12.05 6.61
CA VAL A 91 -16.12 -11.43 5.49
C VAL A 91 -16.29 -9.92 5.70
N SER A 92 -16.65 -9.51 6.92
CA SER A 92 -16.78 -8.10 7.29
C SER A 92 -15.45 -7.35 7.17
N ALA A 93 -14.34 -8.01 7.56
CA ALA A 93 -13.01 -7.46 7.39
C ALA A 93 -12.67 -7.27 5.91
N ALA A 94 -12.91 -8.27 5.05
CA ALA A 94 -12.72 -8.16 3.60
C ALA A 94 -13.53 -7.02 2.99
N GLU A 95 -14.82 -6.92 3.32
CA GLU A 95 -15.70 -5.83 2.87
C GLU A 95 -15.22 -4.46 3.34
N SER A 96 -14.60 -4.38 4.53
CA SER A 96 -14.04 -3.13 5.05
C SER A 96 -12.82 -2.62 4.29
N LEU A 97 -12.15 -3.48 3.51
CA LEU A 97 -11.01 -3.10 2.67
C LEU A 97 -11.43 -2.54 1.30
N ARG A 98 -12.70 -2.69 0.91
CA ARG A 98 -13.19 -2.22 -0.38
C ARG A 98 -13.02 -0.71 -0.52
N GLY A 99 -12.45 -0.28 -1.65
CA GLY A 99 -12.19 1.13 -1.96
C GLY A 99 -10.85 1.65 -1.43
N VAL A 100 -10.06 0.84 -0.71
CA VAL A 100 -8.73 1.24 -0.27
C VAL A 100 -7.75 1.26 -1.44
N LEU A 101 -6.97 2.34 -1.57
CA LEU A 101 -6.05 2.57 -2.68
C LEU A 101 -4.90 1.54 -2.70
N TYR A 102 -4.52 1.12 -3.91
CA TYR A 102 -3.40 0.22 -4.14
C TYR A 102 -2.05 0.92 -3.95
N ASP A 103 -1.12 0.24 -3.30
CA ASP A 103 0.26 0.70 -3.10
C ASP A 103 1.16 0.36 -4.30
N TYR A 104 1.30 1.31 -5.23
CA TYR A 104 2.20 1.20 -6.38
C TYR A 104 3.69 1.20 -6.01
N ALA A 105 4.04 1.60 -4.78
CA ALA A 105 5.37 1.49 -4.24
C ALA A 105 5.60 0.15 -3.52
N ARG A 106 4.93 -0.94 -3.96
CA ARG A 106 5.24 -2.32 -3.54
C ARG A 106 5.21 -2.55 -2.03
N GLY A 107 4.36 -1.81 -1.32
CA GLY A 107 4.18 -1.91 0.13
C GLY A 107 4.90 -0.83 0.94
N HIS A 108 5.70 0.04 0.33
CA HIS A 108 6.40 1.11 1.06
C HIS A 108 5.47 2.23 1.60
N LEU A 109 4.20 2.27 1.18
CA LEU A 109 3.23 3.31 1.54
C LEU A 109 2.10 2.82 2.47
N VAL A 110 2.23 1.62 3.05
CA VAL A 110 1.24 1.07 4.00
C VAL A 110 1.00 1.96 5.22
N LYS A 111 2.01 2.72 5.65
CA LYS A 111 1.87 3.71 6.73
C LYS A 111 0.89 4.84 6.41
N TYR A 112 0.54 5.00 5.13
CA TYR A 112 -0.48 5.93 4.64
C TYR A 112 -1.79 5.22 4.30
N GLY A 113 -1.96 3.94 4.67
CA GLY A 113 -3.19 3.18 4.45
C GLY A 113 -3.34 2.56 3.07
N LEU A 114 -2.30 2.56 2.22
CA LEU A 114 -2.34 1.90 0.92
C LEU A 114 -2.02 0.42 1.04
N LEU A 115 -2.65 -0.41 0.20
CA LEU A 115 -2.56 -1.87 0.28
C LEU A 115 -1.95 -2.50 -0.97
N VAL A 116 -1.20 -3.58 -0.78
CA VAL A 116 -0.86 -4.54 -1.84
C VAL A 116 -1.69 -5.81 -1.70
N CYS A 117 -1.60 -6.71 -2.68
CA CYS A 117 -2.30 -7.98 -2.69
C CYS A 117 -2.13 -8.81 -1.40
N THR A 118 -0.92 -8.82 -0.83
CA THR A 118 -0.61 -9.58 0.39
C THR A 118 -1.16 -8.95 1.67
N ASP A 119 -1.55 -7.67 1.65
CA ASP A 119 -2.20 -7.07 2.81
C ASP A 119 -3.62 -7.58 3.01
N VAL A 120 -4.30 -8.01 1.95
CA VAL A 120 -5.64 -8.59 2.03
C VAL A 120 -5.67 -9.78 3.01
N PRO A 121 -4.90 -10.87 2.83
CA PRO A 121 -4.84 -11.94 3.83
C PRO A 121 -4.28 -11.49 5.17
N ARG A 122 -3.30 -10.60 5.18
CA ARG A 122 -2.69 -10.11 6.44
C ARG A 122 -3.69 -9.35 7.32
N LEU A 123 -4.63 -8.63 6.72
CA LEU A 123 -5.64 -7.83 7.43
C LEU A 123 -6.93 -8.60 7.69
N CYS A 124 -7.33 -9.52 6.80
CA CYS A 124 -8.55 -10.30 6.97
C CYS A 124 -8.39 -11.47 7.96
N TYR A 125 -7.25 -12.18 7.96
CA TYR A 125 -7.05 -13.33 8.85
C TYR A 125 -7.12 -12.99 10.36
N PRO A 126 -6.58 -11.86 10.84
CA PRO A 126 -6.69 -11.47 12.24
C PRO A 126 -8.14 -11.35 12.73
N ALA A 127 -9.08 -10.92 11.89
CA ALA A 127 -10.51 -10.87 12.24
C ALA A 127 -11.09 -12.26 12.53
N ALA A 128 -10.51 -13.31 11.95
CA ALA A 128 -10.81 -14.70 12.25
C ALA A 128 -9.97 -15.31 13.40
N GLY A 129 -9.13 -14.51 14.06
CA GLY A 129 -8.22 -14.97 15.10
C GLY A 129 -6.97 -15.67 14.58
N ILE A 130 -6.59 -15.44 13.31
CA ILE A 130 -5.39 -16.01 12.69
C ILE A 130 -4.39 -14.89 12.44
N ASN A 131 -3.27 -14.90 13.17
CA ASN A 131 -2.17 -13.96 12.93
C ASN A 131 -1.15 -14.61 11.99
N LEU A 132 -1.30 -14.39 10.68
CA LEU A 132 -0.45 -14.98 9.65
C LEU A 132 1.04 -14.62 9.85
N GLU A 133 1.34 -13.36 10.15
CA GLU A 133 2.70 -12.88 10.39
C GLU A 133 3.38 -13.60 11.55
N ARG A 134 2.68 -13.75 12.68
CA ARG A 134 3.18 -14.49 13.84
C ARG A 134 3.41 -15.97 13.53
N LEU A 135 2.52 -16.59 12.74
CA LEU A 135 2.64 -17.99 12.34
C LEU A 135 3.83 -18.20 11.40
N MET A 136 4.01 -17.34 10.40
CA MET A 136 5.17 -17.38 9.51
C MET A 136 6.47 -17.12 10.27
N ALA A 137 6.49 -16.16 11.20
CA ALA A 137 7.66 -15.91 12.02
C ALA A 137 8.01 -17.09 12.94
N ALA A 138 7.00 -17.84 13.40
CA ALA A 138 7.22 -19.06 14.17
C ALA A 138 7.79 -20.19 13.32
N ASP A 139 7.26 -20.38 12.11
CA ASP A 139 7.77 -21.35 11.15
C ASP A 139 9.21 -21.04 10.76
N TYR A 140 9.54 -19.80 10.39
CA TYR A 140 10.91 -19.38 10.05
C TYR A 140 11.92 -19.66 11.16
N ARG A 141 11.55 -19.51 12.43
CA ARG A 141 12.46 -19.80 13.56
C ARG A 141 12.84 -21.27 13.65
N LEU A 142 11.97 -22.16 13.20
CA LEU A 142 12.18 -23.61 13.22
C LEU A 142 12.75 -24.12 11.90
N HIS A 143 12.32 -23.52 10.80
CA HIS A 143 12.56 -23.95 9.43
C HIS A 143 12.88 -22.75 8.51
N PRO A 144 14.01 -22.06 8.70
CA PRO A 144 14.40 -20.96 7.82
C PRO A 144 14.56 -21.42 6.35
N GLU A 145 14.86 -22.70 6.11
CA GLU A 145 15.01 -23.32 4.79
C GLU A 145 13.73 -23.36 3.94
N HIS A 146 12.55 -23.22 4.55
CA HIS A 146 11.29 -23.09 3.81
C HIS A 146 11.24 -21.81 2.97
N TYR A 147 11.97 -20.78 3.38
CA TYR A 147 11.90 -19.45 2.79
C TYR A 147 13.07 -19.22 1.82
N PRO A 148 12.84 -18.62 0.63
CA PRO A 148 13.93 -18.30 -0.29
C PRO A 148 14.95 -17.38 0.39
N GLY A 149 16.25 -17.63 0.20
CA GLY A 149 17.34 -16.82 0.75
C GLY A 149 17.51 -15.44 0.09
N LEU A 150 16.42 -14.67 -0.08
CA LEU A 150 16.45 -13.32 -0.63
C LEU A 150 16.65 -12.27 0.48
N PRO A 151 17.26 -11.11 0.18
CA PRO A 151 17.35 -10.02 1.15
C PRO A 151 15.97 -9.61 1.70
N GLY A 152 15.85 -9.58 3.03
CA GLY A 152 14.60 -9.25 3.73
C GLY A 152 13.56 -10.38 3.73
N ASN A 153 13.99 -11.63 3.53
CA ASN A 153 13.18 -12.83 3.77
C ASN A 153 13.37 -13.38 5.19
N ASP A 154 13.42 -12.49 6.18
CA ASP A 154 13.48 -12.83 7.59
C ASP A 154 12.38 -12.08 8.37
N PRO A 155 11.88 -12.62 9.49
CA PRO A 155 10.83 -11.97 10.28
C PRO A 155 11.19 -10.61 10.88
N GLY A 156 12.47 -10.21 10.89
CA GLY A 156 12.88 -8.86 11.28
C GLY A 156 12.56 -7.81 10.20
N SER A 157 12.30 -8.25 8.97
CA SER A 157 11.89 -7.38 7.87
C SER A 157 10.37 -7.13 7.86
N PRO A 158 9.91 -5.87 7.74
CA PRO A 158 8.48 -5.56 7.60
C PRO A 158 7.88 -6.06 6.27
N TYR A 159 8.70 -6.58 5.36
CA TYR A 159 8.28 -7.13 4.08
C TYR A 159 8.09 -8.65 4.11
N PHE A 160 8.50 -9.34 5.19
CA PHE A 160 8.51 -10.80 5.25
C PHE A 160 7.14 -11.43 4.97
N SER A 161 6.11 -10.99 5.68
CA SER A 161 4.72 -11.42 5.47
C SER A 161 4.01 -10.70 4.32
N ARG A 162 4.71 -9.85 3.57
CA ARG A 162 4.17 -9.08 2.45
C ARG A 162 4.71 -9.52 1.09
N ARG A 163 5.49 -10.61 1.06
CA ARG A 163 5.93 -11.28 -0.16
C ARG A 163 5.06 -12.50 -0.42
N VAL A 164 4.48 -12.57 -1.62
CA VAL A 164 3.64 -13.69 -2.04
C VAL A 164 4.40 -15.01 -1.96
N GLN A 165 5.69 -15.02 -2.32
CA GLN A 165 6.56 -16.20 -2.24
C GLN A 165 6.64 -16.76 -0.82
N ASN A 166 6.79 -15.89 0.19
CA ASN A 166 6.92 -16.32 1.58
C ASN A 166 5.59 -16.83 2.13
N ILE A 167 4.47 -16.21 1.74
CA ILE A 167 3.14 -16.70 2.11
C ILE A 167 2.89 -18.07 1.45
N TYR A 168 3.20 -18.21 0.17
CA TYR A 168 3.07 -19.49 -0.55
C TYR A 168 3.92 -20.59 0.07
N ALA A 169 5.21 -20.31 0.34
CA ALA A 169 6.12 -21.23 1.02
C ALA A 169 5.57 -21.67 2.39
N PHE A 170 5.14 -20.71 3.22
CA PHE A 170 4.51 -21.02 4.50
C PHE A 170 3.32 -21.97 4.36
N PHE A 171 2.38 -21.69 3.44
CA PHE A 171 1.23 -22.58 3.24
C PHE A 171 1.66 -23.96 2.73
N LYS A 172 2.62 -24.02 1.80
CA LYS A 172 3.14 -25.26 1.22
C LYS A 172 3.80 -26.13 2.29
N ASP A 173 4.80 -25.58 2.98
CA ASP A 173 5.70 -26.36 3.84
C ASP A 173 5.07 -26.67 5.21
N THR A 174 4.02 -25.93 5.58
CA THR A 174 3.18 -26.28 6.75
C THR A 174 1.98 -27.18 6.41
N ASN A 175 1.90 -27.78 5.22
CA ASN A 175 0.79 -28.65 4.79
C ASN A 175 -0.60 -27.96 4.85
N ARG A 176 -0.66 -26.68 4.49
CA ARG A 176 -1.90 -25.87 4.41
C ARG A 176 -2.23 -25.43 2.99
N LEU A 177 -1.38 -25.75 2.03
CA LEU A 177 -1.64 -25.54 0.61
C LEU A 177 -2.51 -26.69 0.08
N VAL A 178 -3.64 -26.35 -0.51
CA VAL A 178 -4.45 -27.27 -1.31
C VAL A 178 -4.12 -26.97 -2.77
N GLY A 179 -3.28 -27.82 -3.36
CA GLY A 179 -2.88 -27.70 -4.75
C GLY A 179 -4.04 -27.98 -5.71
N ASN A 180 -4.12 -27.23 -6.81
CA ASN A 180 -5.15 -27.40 -7.85
C ASN A 180 -6.58 -27.57 -7.29
N CYS A 181 -6.94 -26.76 -6.31
CA CYS A 181 -8.20 -26.86 -5.59
C CYS A 181 -9.39 -26.60 -6.53
N SER A 182 -10.26 -27.60 -6.71
CA SER A 182 -11.47 -27.50 -7.53
C SER A 182 -12.68 -26.91 -6.80
N THR A 183 -12.64 -26.87 -5.47
CA THR A 183 -13.74 -26.41 -4.62
C THR A 183 -13.23 -25.38 -3.61
N PRO A 184 -13.31 -24.08 -3.96
CA PRO A 184 -12.86 -23.02 -3.06
C PRO A 184 -13.76 -22.98 -1.82
N LYS A 185 -13.24 -22.41 -0.74
CA LYS A 185 -13.98 -22.13 0.50
C LYS A 185 -13.76 -20.67 0.91
N PRO A 186 -14.74 -20.01 1.55
CA PRO A 186 -14.52 -18.72 2.19
C PRO A 186 -13.30 -18.76 3.13
N GLY A 187 -12.43 -17.76 3.04
CA GLY A 187 -11.19 -17.68 3.80
C GLY A 187 -9.96 -18.28 3.11
N ASP A 188 -10.12 -18.92 1.95
CA ASP A 188 -8.99 -19.36 1.13
C ASP A 188 -8.20 -18.17 0.60
N THR A 189 -6.87 -18.21 0.76
CA THR A 189 -5.95 -17.34 0.01
C THR A 189 -5.72 -17.97 -1.36
N VAL A 190 -6.14 -17.32 -2.44
CA VAL A 190 -5.97 -17.84 -3.81
C VAL A 190 -4.65 -17.35 -4.37
N PHE A 191 -3.83 -18.26 -4.88
CA PHE A 191 -2.54 -17.91 -5.49
C PHE A 191 -2.65 -17.82 -7.00
N TYR A 192 -2.21 -16.69 -7.55
CA TYR A 192 -2.05 -16.45 -8.98
C TYR A 192 -0.56 -16.57 -9.31
N GLY A 193 -0.07 -17.80 -9.29
CA GLY A 193 1.36 -18.10 -9.28
C GLY A 193 2.04 -17.57 -8.02
N GLN A 194 3.28 -17.13 -8.13
CA GLN A 194 4.07 -16.58 -7.02
C GLN A 194 4.07 -15.04 -6.96
N ALA A 195 3.26 -14.37 -7.78
CA ALA A 195 3.31 -12.92 -7.94
C ALA A 195 2.11 -12.19 -7.30
N HIS A 196 0.98 -12.87 -7.15
CA HIS A 196 -0.27 -12.24 -6.73
C HIS A 196 -1.17 -13.17 -5.92
N VAL A 197 -1.93 -12.57 -5.01
CA VAL A 197 -2.88 -13.29 -4.15
C VAL A 197 -4.19 -12.51 -4.01
N THR A 198 -5.28 -13.25 -3.87
CA THR A 198 -6.60 -12.73 -3.48
C THR A 198 -7.15 -13.56 -2.32
N MET A 199 -8.34 -13.22 -1.83
CA MET A 199 -9.05 -14.08 -0.88
C MET A 199 -10.48 -14.34 -1.27
N VAL A 200 -10.91 -15.59 -1.14
CA VAL A 200 -12.31 -15.99 -1.31
C VAL A 200 -13.14 -15.48 -0.15
N VAL A 201 -14.19 -14.71 -0.46
CA VAL A 201 -15.13 -14.15 0.53
C VAL A 201 -16.39 -15.01 0.60
N LYS A 202 -16.86 -15.51 -0.54
CA LYS A 202 -18.09 -16.30 -0.65
C LYS A 202 -18.01 -17.27 -1.82
N VAL A 203 -18.70 -18.40 -1.71
CA VAL A 203 -18.82 -19.42 -2.76
C VAL A 203 -20.30 -19.74 -2.93
N TYR A 204 -20.72 -19.94 -4.18
CA TYR A 204 -22.13 -20.12 -4.55
C TYR A 204 -22.39 -21.54 -5.09
N PRO A 205 -23.64 -22.03 -5.06
CA PRO A 205 -24.00 -23.35 -5.59
C PRO A 205 -23.75 -23.53 -7.09
N ASP A 206 -23.70 -22.44 -7.86
CA ASP A 206 -23.46 -22.44 -9.31
C ASP A 206 -21.96 -22.48 -9.68
N HIS A 207 -21.09 -22.84 -8.73
CA HIS A 207 -19.63 -22.86 -8.87
C HIS A 207 -18.98 -21.50 -9.13
N THR A 208 -19.69 -20.40 -8.88
CA THR A 208 -19.09 -19.07 -8.84
C THR A 208 -18.62 -18.69 -7.45
N TYR A 209 -17.78 -17.66 -7.35
CA TYR A 209 -17.24 -17.17 -6.09
C TYR A 209 -17.05 -15.64 -6.09
N ASP A 210 -17.06 -15.07 -4.89
CA ASP A 210 -16.63 -13.70 -4.66
C ASP A 210 -15.22 -13.70 -4.08
N GLU A 211 -14.36 -12.80 -4.56
CA GLU A 211 -13.03 -12.57 -3.98
C GLU A 211 -12.73 -11.09 -3.77
N ILE A 212 -11.99 -10.80 -2.71
CA ILE A 212 -11.41 -9.48 -2.46
C ILE A 212 -9.99 -9.46 -3.04
N GLU A 213 -9.70 -8.43 -3.84
CA GLU A 213 -8.45 -8.27 -4.56
C GLU A 213 -7.92 -6.84 -4.39
N ALA A 214 -6.59 -6.72 -4.19
CA ALA A 214 -5.85 -5.48 -4.34
C ALA A 214 -4.79 -5.69 -5.42
N ALA A 215 -4.94 -5.04 -6.58
CA ALA A 215 -4.04 -5.22 -7.73
C ALA A 215 -3.75 -3.88 -8.42
N PRO A 216 -2.59 -3.74 -9.09
CA PRO A 216 -2.20 -2.49 -9.75
C PRO A 216 -3.15 -2.09 -10.88
N GLY A 217 -3.87 -3.03 -11.48
CA GLY A 217 -4.81 -2.77 -12.58
C GLY A 217 -6.18 -2.23 -12.16
N ILE A 218 -6.56 -2.38 -10.88
CA ILE A 218 -7.89 -1.96 -10.39
C ILE A 218 -7.86 -0.66 -9.58
N VAL A 219 -6.66 -0.13 -9.28
CA VAL A 219 -6.38 1.10 -8.51
C VAL A 219 -6.85 1.05 -7.05
N PHE A 220 -8.04 0.51 -6.79
CA PHE A 220 -8.66 0.33 -5.50
C PHE A 220 -8.90 -1.14 -5.24
N THR A 221 -8.82 -1.53 -3.98
CA THR A 221 -9.20 -2.87 -3.52
C THR A 221 -10.68 -3.09 -3.83
N ALA A 222 -11.01 -4.18 -4.49
CA ALA A 222 -12.35 -4.46 -4.99
C ALA A 222 -12.79 -5.89 -4.68
N ILE A 223 -14.11 -6.08 -4.55
CA ILE A 223 -14.70 -7.41 -4.50
C ILE A 223 -15.21 -7.74 -5.89
N HIS A 224 -14.60 -8.75 -6.50
CA HIS A 224 -15.04 -9.30 -7.76
C HIS A 224 -16.12 -10.33 -7.46
N ARG A 225 -17.32 -10.13 -8.01
CA ARG A 225 -18.49 -10.95 -7.68
C ARG A 225 -18.75 -12.01 -8.73
N HIS A 226 -19.23 -13.17 -8.30
CA HIS A 226 -19.68 -14.27 -9.16
C HIS A 226 -18.68 -14.67 -10.26
N LYS A 227 -17.38 -14.67 -9.94
CA LYS A 227 -16.36 -15.16 -10.88
C LYS A 227 -16.52 -16.67 -11.05
N PRO A 228 -16.40 -17.22 -12.27
CA PRO A 228 -16.31 -18.66 -12.45
C PRO A 228 -15.03 -19.17 -11.77
N TRP A 229 -15.13 -20.27 -11.01
CA TRP A 229 -13.95 -20.88 -10.42
C TRP A 229 -13.16 -21.68 -11.46
N ALA A 230 -11.85 -21.47 -11.51
CA ALA A 230 -10.91 -22.33 -12.20
C ALA A 230 -9.98 -22.95 -11.14
N PRO A 231 -9.64 -24.25 -11.24
CA PRO A 231 -8.74 -24.89 -10.28
C PRO A 231 -7.42 -24.16 -10.10
N ARG A 232 -7.06 -23.89 -8.84
CA ARG A 232 -5.90 -23.08 -8.44
C ARG A 232 -5.33 -23.55 -7.10
N ASP A 233 -4.09 -23.22 -6.85
CA ASP A 233 -3.50 -23.39 -5.52
C ASP A 233 -4.15 -22.42 -4.53
N VAL A 234 -4.57 -22.95 -3.37
CA VAL A 234 -5.13 -22.14 -2.30
C VAL A 234 -4.48 -22.44 -0.96
N GLY A 235 -4.19 -21.38 -0.19
CA GLY A 235 -3.80 -21.48 1.20
C GLY A 235 -5.03 -21.55 2.09
N ARG A 236 -5.17 -22.63 2.87
CA ARG A 236 -6.38 -22.89 3.66
C ARG A 236 -6.05 -23.18 5.12
N PHE A 237 -6.67 -22.42 6.02
CA PHE A 237 -6.69 -22.75 7.44
C PHE A 237 -7.89 -23.65 7.77
N LYS A 238 -7.64 -24.85 8.30
CA LYS A 238 -8.70 -25.79 8.73
C LYS A 238 -9.70 -25.16 9.71
N ARG A 239 -9.27 -24.20 10.54
CA ARG A 239 -10.13 -23.50 11.50
C ARG A 239 -11.12 -22.50 10.89
N LEU A 240 -10.99 -22.19 9.60
CA LEU A 240 -11.93 -21.38 8.82
C LEU A 240 -12.84 -22.21 7.92
N ALA A 241 -12.39 -23.41 7.54
CA ALA A 241 -13.16 -24.33 6.73
C ALA A 241 -14.07 -25.16 7.63
N LEU A 242 -15.39 -24.89 7.58
CA LEU A 242 -16.41 -25.83 8.03
C LEU A 242 -16.30 -27.14 7.21
#